data_AF-D7VRN3-F1
#
_entry.id   AF-D7VRN3-F1
#
_cell.length_a   1.000
_cell.length_b   1.000
_cell.length_c   1.000
_cell.angle_alpha   90.00
_cell.angle_beta   90.00
_cell.angle_gamma   90.00
#
_symmetry.space_group_name_H-M   'P 1'
#
loop_
_entity.id
_entity.type
_entity.pdbx_description
1 polymer ?
#
loop_
_entity_poly.entity_id
_entity_poly.type
_entity_poly.pdbx_seq_one_letter_code
_entity_poly.pdbx_strand_id
1 'polypeptide(L)'
;MRYHRLLRFFLIGLLFIIQLLFLLAIFRENMQSPWVSVFIIAISILILISYIRVPIHHDKHLYDHILVSIGVPVGAISCYYLHTHFHLGTVFSAGIIGTAGSFVPLLNKRSSYLQQLPAAIYCGAFVGMSSEGIANGFTFILAASICTAVLLVVSKSLFSGIGGKLGTLAFLGVSITYLIIFLIR
;
A
#
# COMPACT_ATOMS: atom_id res chain seq x y z
N MET A 1 -11.83 -26.32 -2.15
CA MET A 1 -12.49 -25.10 -2.69
C MET A 1 -13.36 -24.33 -1.69
N ARG A 2 -14.14 -24.97 -0.81
CA ARG A 2 -15.04 -24.29 0.15
C ARG A 2 -14.30 -23.54 1.28
N TYR A 3 -13.18 -24.09 1.74
CA TYR A 3 -12.36 -23.51 2.82
C TYR A 3 -11.69 -22.19 2.43
N HIS A 4 -11.09 -22.08 1.23
CA HIS A 4 -10.53 -20.81 0.74
C HIS A 4 -11.57 -19.70 0.62
N ARG A 5 -12.83 -20.03 0.28
CA ARG A 5 -13.90 -19.05 0.14
C ARG A 5 -14.36 -18.52 1.51
N LEU A 6 -14.45 -19.41 2.51
CA LEU A 6 -14.75 -19.06 3.91
C LEU A 6 -13.62 -18.25 4.56
N LEU A 7 -12.37 -18.69 4.41
CA LEU A 7 -11.19 -17.96 4.92
C LEU A 7 -11.11 -16.56 4.33
N ARG A 8 -11.42 -16.42 3.04
CA ARG A 8 -11.45 -15.13 2.35
C ARG A 8 -12.54 -14.22 2.92
N PHE A 9 -13.76 -14.72 3.09
CA PHE A 9 -14.86 -13.95 3.68
C PHE A 9 -14.53 -13.49 5.10
N PHE A 10 -13.87 -14.36 5.89
CA PHE A 10 -13.38 -14.04 7.23
C PHE A 10 -12.30 -12.94 7.22
N LEU A 11 -11.26 -13.07 6.39
CA LEU A 11 -10.18 -12.08 6.25
C LEU A 11 -10.70 -10.69 5.87
N ILE A 12 -11.70 -10.67 5.01
CA ILE A 12 -12.36 -9.45 4.58
C ILE A 12 -13.22 -8.86 5.69
N GLY A 13 -14.01 -9.69 6.37
CA GLY A 13 -14.79 -9.25 7.52
C GLY A 13 -13.88 -8.64 8.58
N LEU A 14 -12.74 -9.28 8.84
CA LEU A 14 -11.71 -8.78 9.74
C LEU A 14 -11.15 -7.41 9.29
N LEU A 15 -10.74 -7.28 8.02
CA LEU A 15 -10.27 -6.01 7.46
C LEU A 15 -11.33 -4.90 7.58
N PHE A 16 -12.59 -5.22 7.31
CA PHE A 16 -13.69 -4.28 7.41
C PHE A 16 -13.94 -3.85 8.87
N ILE A 17 -13.85 -4.77 9.82
CA ILE A 17 -13.95 -4.47 11.26
C ILE A 17 -12.81 -3.56 11.71
N ILE A 18 -11.57 -3.86 11.32
CA ILE A 18 -10.41 -3.02 11.66
C ILE A 18 -10.59 -1.60 11.09
N GLN A 19 -11.06 -1.51 9.84
CA GLN A 19 -11.35 -0.22 9.22
C GLN A 19 -12.43 0.55 10.00
N LEU A 20 -13.53 -0.12 10.36
CA LEU A 20 -14.62 0.47 11.16
C LEU A 20 -14.13 0.97 12.52
N LEU A 21 -13.25 0.22 13.18
CA LEU A 21 -12.66 0.61 14.47
C LEU A 21 -11.79 1.87 14.32
N PHE A 22 -10.95 1.95 13.30
CA PHE A 22 -10.16 3.15 12.99
C PHE A 22 -11.06 4.36 12.70
N LEU A 23 -12.13 4.12 11.94
CA LEU A 23 -13.09 5.14 11.57
C LEU A 23 -13.84 5.70 12.79
N LEU A 24 -14.25 4.82 13.71
CA LEU A 24 -14.86 5.17 14.98
C LEU A 24 -13.89 5.93 15.89
N ALA A 25 -12.60 5.56 15.90
CA ALA A 25 -11.58 6.29 16.65
C ALA A 25 -11.42 7.73 16.12
N ILE A 26 -11.33 7.91 14.80
CA ILE A 26 -11.25 9.24 14.16
C ILE A 26 -12.52 10.05 14.44
N PHE A 27 -13.69 9.42 14.38
CA PHE A 27 -14.97 10.06 14.71
C PHE A 27 -15.02 10.51 16.18
N ARG A 28 -14.54 9.67 17.10
CA ARG A 28 -14.46 9.99 18.54
C ARG A 28 -13.54 11.19 18.80
N GLU A 29 -12.45 11.29 18.05
CA GLU A 29 -11.43 12.33 18.22
C GLU A 29 -11.83 13.67 17.55
N ASN A 30 -12.64 13.63 16.47
CA ASN A 30 -13.06 14.81 15.70
C ASN A 30 -14.55 15.18 15.87
N MET A 31 -15.12 14.96 17.07
CA MET A 31 -16.53 15.24 17.40
C MET A 31 -16.99 16.69 17.16
N GLN A 32 -16.09 17.62 16.88
CA GLN A 32 -16.39 19.04 16.72
C GLN A 32 -16.82 19.45 15.29
N SER A 33 -16.61 18.61 14.27
CA SER A 33 -16.97 18.95 12.89
C SER A 33 -17.92 17.93 12.25
N PRO A 34 -19.20 18.29 12.00
CA PRO A 34 -20.17 17.39 11.41
C PRO A 34 -19.81 16.98 9.96
N TRP A 35 -19.00 17.78 9.27
CA TRP A 35 -18.55 17.50 7.90
C TRP A 35 -17.60 16.29 7.82
N VAL A 36 -16.73 16.13 8.82
CA VAL A 36 -15.78 15.01 8.91
C VAL A 36 -16.55 13.69 9.01
N SER A 37 -17.61 13.68 9.82
CA SER A 37 -18.50 12.53 10.00
C SER A 37 -19.22 12.11 8.72
N VAL A 38 -19.77 13.07 7.96
CA VAL A 38 -20.45 12.79 6.69
C VAL A 38 -19.48 12.21 5.66
N PHE A 39 -18.29 12.79 5.56
CA PHE A 39 -17.24 12.32 4.65
C PHE A 39 -16.78 10.89 4.99
N ILE A 40 -16.63 10.61 6.27
CA ILE A 40 -16.28 9.30 6.82
C ILE A 40 -17.32 8.22 6.48
N ILE A 41 -18.61 8.53 6.64
CA ILE A 41 -19.71 7.62 6.31
C ILE A 41 -19.75 7.36 4.80
N ALA A 42 -19.59 8.40 3.99
CA ALA A 42 -19.56 8.28 2.53
C ALA A 42 -18.42 7.37 2.05
N ILE A 43 -17.19 7.55 2.57
CA ILE A 43 -16.04 6.68 2.27
C ILE A 43 -16.33 5.22 2.64
N SER A 44 -16.94 4.98 3.81
CA SER A 44 -17.23 3.63 4.29
C SER A 44 -18.23 2.90 3.39
N ILE A 45 -19.26 3.62 2.92
CA ILE A 45 -20.23 3.09 1.95
C ILE A 45 -19.54 2.80 0.61
N LEU A 46 -18.68 3.71 0.14
CA LEU A 46 -17.95 3.54 -1.13
C LEU A 46 -17.02 2.33 -1.09
N ILE A 47 -16.31 2.13 0.03
CA ILE A 47 -15.45 0.96 0.26
C ILE A 47 -16.28 -0.32 0.31
N LEU A 48 -17.43 -0.33 1.00
CA LEU A 48 -18.33 -1.47 1.04
C LEU A 48 -18.84 -1.84 -0.36
N ILE A 49 -19.23 -0.83 -1.15
CA ILE A 49 -19.64 -1.02 -2.55
C ILE A 49 -18.48 -1.59 -3.37
N SER A 50 -17.28 -1.01 -3.26
CA SER A 50 -16.08 -1.51 -3.95
C SER A 50 -15.79 -2.95 -3.56
N TYR A 51 -15.99 -3.30 -2.29
CA TYR A 51 -15.73 -4.62 -1.78
C TYR A 51 -16.69 -5.68 -2.36
N ILE A 52 -17.97 -5.30 -2.55
CA ILE A 52 -19.01 -6.17 -3.15
C ILE A 52 -18.90 -6.22 -4.69
N ARG A 53 -18.54 -5.10 -5.32
CA ARG A 53 -18.61 -4.90 -6.77
C ARG A 53 -17.34 -5.23 -7.53
N VAL A 54 -16.18 -5.38 -6.91
CA VAL A 54 -14.93 -5.70 -7.64
C VAL A 54 -14.93 -7.19 -8.02
N PRO A 55 -15.21 -7.57 -9.29
CA PRO A 55 -14.91 -8.91 -9.75
C PRO A 55 -13.40 -9.05 -9.73
N ILE A 56 -12.92 -10.07 -9.05
CA ILE A 56 -11.48 -10.29 -8.89
C ILE A 56 -10.98 -10.88 -10.20
N HIS A 57 -10.62 -9.98 -11.11
CA HIS A 57 -9.94 -10.32 -12.35
C HIS A 57 -8.63 -11.01 -11.96
N HIS A 58 -8.51 -12.28 -12.36
CA HIS A 58 -7.23 -12.96 -12.35
C HIS A 58 -6.42 -12.40 -13.51
N ASP A 59 -5.78 -11.25 -13.29
CA ASP A 59 -4.76 -10.81 -14.22
C ASP A 59 -3.58 -11.75 -14.09
N LYS A 60 -3.41 -12.55 -15.15
CA LYS A 60 -2.26 -13.42 -15.43
C LYS A 60 -0.98 -12.60 -15.71
N HIS A 61 -0.87 -11.40 -15.16
CA HIS A 61 0.34 -10.60 -15.24
C HIS A 61 1.25 -11.03 -14.09
N LEU A 62 1.81 -12.23 -14.24
CA LEU A 62 2.98 -12.64 -13.48
C LEU A 62 4.02 -11.51 -13.60
N TYR A 63 4.44 -10.95 -12.47
CA TYR A 63 5.57 -10.01 -12.33
C TYR A 63 6.86 -10.57 -12.96
N ASP A 64 6.98 -10.58 -14.29
CA ASP A 64 7.97 -11.39 -15.01
C ASP A 64 9.38 -10.83 -14.96
N HIS A 65 9.53 -9.61 -14.44
CA HIS A 65 10.82 -8.96 -14.38
C HIS A 65 11.13 -8.42 -12.98
N ILE A 66 12.26 -8.85 -12.44
CA ILE A 66 12.95 -8.22 -11.28
C ILE A 66 13.04 -6.70 -11.44
N LEU A 67 13.09 -6.21 -12.68
CA LEU A 67 13.08 -4.79 -13.01
C LEU A 67 11.84 -4.04 -12.46
N VAL A 68 10.70 -4.72 -12.25
CA VAL A 68 9.47 -4.07 -11.77
C VAL A 68 9.65 -3.64 -10.31
N SER A 69 10.49 -4.37 -9.57
CA SER A 69 10.80 -4.10 -8.18
C SER A 69 11.50 -2.75 -7.97
N ILE A 70 12.14 -2.19 -9.02
CA ILE A 70 12.73 -0.85 -9.02
C ILE A 70 11.67 0.23 -8.80
N GLY A 71 10.41 -0.04 -9.15
CA GLY A 71 9.29 0.86 -8.86
C GLY A 71 9.08 1.10 -7.35
N VAL A 72 9.46 0.13 -6.49
CA VAL A 72 9.27 0.22 -5.04
C VAL A 72 10.15 1.33 -4.42
N PRO A 73 11.48 1.38 -4.63
CA PRO A 73 12.29 2.52 -4.19
C PRO A 73 11.81 3.87 -4.70
N VAL A 74 11.43 3.95 -5.99
CA VAL A 74 10.96 5.20 -6.60
C VAL A 74 9.71 5.72 -5.90
N GLY A 75 8.70 4.85 -5.69
CA GLY A 75 7.50 5.21 -4.96
C GLY A 75 7.75 5.59 -3.51
N ALA A 76 8.63 4.85 -2.82
CA ALA A 76 8.95 5.09 -1.41
C ALA A 76 9.64 6.44 -1.19
N ILE A 77 10.69 6.74 -1.96
CA ILE A 77 11.42 8.00 -1.84
C ILE A 77 10.53 9.16 -2.24
N SER A 78 9.75 9.03 -3.33
CA SER A 78 8.86 10.11 -3.79
C SER A 78 7.78 10.42 -2.75
N CYS A 79 7.17 9.39 -2.14
CA CYS A 79 6.16 9.57 -1.11
C CYS A 79 6.74 10.14 0.19
N TYR A 80 7.93 9.67 0.59
CA TYR A 80 8.61 10.21 1.76
C TYR A 80 9.01 11.67 1.54
N TYR A 81 9.57 12.00 0.37
CA TYR A 81 9.90 13.37 -0.01
C TYR A 81 8.68 14.30 0.00
N LEU A 82 7.55 13.86 -0.56
CA LEU A 82 6.33 14.68 -0.58
C LEU A 82 5.84 15.03 0.82
N HIS A 83 5.76 14.06 1.73
CA HIS A 83 5.18 14.32 3.04
C HIS A 83 6.15 15.08 3.97
N THR A 84 7.46 14.83 3.85
CA THR A 84 8.49 15.51 4.65
C THR A 84 8.74 16.95 4.21
N HIS A 85 8.86 17.21 2.90
CA HIS A 85 9.19 18.55 2.39
C HIS A 85 7.99 19.48 2.19
N PHE A 86 6.82 18.94 1.83
CA PHE A 86 5.62 19.76 1.62
C PHE A 86 4.66 19.75 2.82
N HIS A 87 5.04 19.10 3.93
CA HIS A 87 4.19 18.90 5.11
C HIS A 87 2.79 18.36 4.78
N LEU A 88 2.69 17.59 3.68
CA LEU A 88 1.46 16.94 3.25
C LEU A 88 1.19 15.74 4.15
N GLY A 89 -0.08 15.41 4.40
CA GLY A 89 -0.43 14.16 5.08
C GLY A 89 0.15 12.95 4.34
N THR A 90 0.66 11.96 5.07
CA THR A 90 1.28 10.75 4.51
C THR A 90 0.34 10.01 3.56
N VAL A 91 -0.95 9.92 3.93
CA VAL A 91 -2.01 9.30 3.11
C VAL A 91 -2.24 10.08 1.81
N PHE A 92 -2.25 11.41 1.87
CA PHE A 92 -2.45 12.25 0.69
C PHE A 92 -1.25 12.14 -0.28
N SER A 93 -0.03 12.13 0.27
CA SER A 93 1.20 11.93 -0.50
C SER A 93 1.22 10.57 -1.20
N ALA A 94 0.86 9.50 -0.50
CA ALA A 94 0.75 8.17 -1.10
C ALA A 94 -0.33 8.12 -2.19
N GLY A 95 -1.44 8.84 -1.99
CA GLY A 95 -2.49 9.03 -3.00
C GLY A 95 -1.96 9.68 -4.27
N ILE A 96 -1.25 10.80 -4.15
CA ILE A 96 -0.63 11.49 -5.30
C ILE A 96 0.32 10.55 -6.05
N ILE A 97 1.23 9.90 -5.34
CA ILE A 97 2.23 9.01 -5.95
C ILE A 97 1.56 7.79 -6.60
N GLY A 98 0.55 7.20 -5.97
CA GLY A 98 -0.23 6.10 -6.55
C GLY A 98 -0.99 6.51 -7.81
N THR A 99 -1.67 7.66 -7.77
CA THR A 99 -2.38 8.22 -8.92
C THR A 99 -1.43 8.55 -10.06
N ALA A 100 -0.29 9.20 -9.77
CA ALA A 100 0.75 9.47 -10.76
C ALA A 100 1.32 8.17 -11.36
N GLY A 101 1.59 7.16 -10.52
CA GLY A 101 2.05 5.84 -10.92
C GLY A 101 1.07 5.12 -11.85
N SER A 102 -0.24 5.34 -11.67
CA SER A 102 -1.28 4.78 -12.54
C SER A 102 -1.21 5.26 -13.99
N PHE A 103 -0.60 6.42 -14.24
CA PHE A 103 -0.44 6.94 -15.60
C PHE A 103 0.78 6.38 -16.35
N VAL A 104 1.71 5.72 -15.66
CA VAL A 104 2.93 5.13 -16.26
C VAL A 104 2.63 4.18 -17.44
N PRO A 105 1.62 3.29 -17.39
CA PRO A 105 1.29 2.40 -18.51
C PRO A 105 0.80 3.15 -19.77
N LEU A 106 0.35 4.41 -19.67
CA LEU A 106 -0.09 5.17 -20.85
C LEU A 106 1.08 5.53 -21.77
N LEU A 107 2.30 5.64 -21.24
CA LEU A 107 3.49 5.97 -22.02
C LEU A 107 3.80 4.91 -23.09
N ASN A 108 3.58 3.63 -22.80
CA ASN A 108 3.66 2.57 -23.78
C ASN A 108 2.79 1.36 -23.40
N LYS A 109 1.57 1.36 -23.91
CA LYS A 109 0.54 0.34 -23.65
C LYS A 109 0.92 -1.08 -24.09
N ARG A 110 1.90 -1.23 -25.00
CA ARG A 110 2.34 -2.55 -25.49
C ARG A 110 3.39 -3.22 -24.60
N SER A 111 3.98 -2.49 -23.65
CA SER A 111 5.01 -3.03 -22.78
C SER A 111 4.38 -3.74 -21.57
N SER A 112 4.59 -5.05 -21.46
CA SER A 112 4.16 -5.84 -20.29
C SER A 112 4.80 -5.35 -18.99
N TYR A 113 6.01 -4.77 -19.08
CA TYR A 113 6.72 -4.20 -17.94
C TYR A 113 6.00 -2.99 -17.33
N LEU A 114 5.60 -2.02 -18.15
CA LEU A 114 5.00 -0.77 -17.66
C LEU A 114 3.62 -1.00 -17.05
N GLN A 115 2.90 -2.03 -17.47
CA GLN A 115 1.60 -2.39 -16.88
C GLN A 115 1.73 -2.87 -15.43
N GLN A 116 2.88 -3.40 -15.02
CA GLN A 116 3.12 -3.93 -13.69
C GLN A 116 3.74 -2.90 -12.73
N LEU A 117 4.29 -1.82 -13.28
CA LEU A 117 4.95 -0.75 -12.53
C LEU A 117 4.04 -0.04 -11.51
N PRO A 118 2.75 0.27 -11.80
CA PRO A 118 1.88 0.99 -10.87
C PRO A 118 1.74 0.27 -9.52
N ALA A 119 1.65 -1.06 -9.53
CA ALA A 119 1.53 -1.85 -8.31
C ALA A 119 2.82 -1.78 -7.46
N ALA A 120 3.99 -1.81 -8.09
CA ALA A 120 5.27 -1.67 -7.41
C ALA A 120 5.48 -0.25 -6.86
N ILE A 121 5.17 0.78 -7.65
CA ILE A 121 5.20 2.18 -7.20
C ILE A 121 4.29 2.39 -6.00
N TYR A 122 3.07 1.86 -6.05
CA TYR A 122 2.12 2.01 -4.94
C TYR A 122 2.54 1.22 -3.70
N CYS A 123 3.14 0.04 -3.87
CA CYS A 123 3.76 -0.70 -2.76
C CYS A 123 4.90 0.10 -2.11
N GLY A 124 5.74 0.74 -2.93
CA GLY A 124 6.77 1.68 -2.49
C GLY A 124 6.19 2.85 -1.72
N ALA A 125 5.13 3.47 -2.23
CA ALA A 125 4.48 4.59 -1.56
C ALA A 125 4.07 4.23 -0.12
N PHE A 126 3.61 3.01 0.13
CA PHE A 126 3.31 2.55 1.49
C PHE A 126 4.53 2.48 2.41
N VAL A 127 5.69 2.08 1.89
CA VAL A 127 6.97 2.15 2.64
C VAL A 127 7.28 3.61 3.00
N GLY A 128 7.08 4.52 2.03
CA GLY A 128 7.29 5.96 2.19
C GLY A 128 6.32 6.68 3.14
N MET A 129 5.22 6.03 3.57
CA MET A 129 4.33 6.55 4.62
C MET A 129 4.87 6.36 6.04
N SER A 130 6.03 5.69 6.20
CA SER A 130 6.66 5.52 7.50
C SER A 130 6.94 6.88 8.14
N SER A 131 6.65 7.01 9.45
CA SER A 131 6.83 8.26 10.17
C SER A 131 8.32 8.61 10.32
N GLU A 132 8.63 9.90 10.32
CA GLU A 132 10.00 10.41 10.55
C GLU A 132 10.60 9.98 11.90
N GLY A 133 9.75 9.71 12.89
CA GLY A 133 10.21 9.21 14.20
C GLY A 133 10.71 7.76 14.18
N ILE A 134 10.28 6.96 13.19
CA ILE A 134 10.69 5.55 13.03
C ILE A 134 11.71 5.43 11.90
N ALA A 135 11.47 6.14 10.80
CA ALA A 135 12.39 6.24 9.70
C ALA A 135 13.47 7.28 10.01
N ASN A 136 14.67 6.83 10.39
CA ASN A 136 15.87 7.66 10.57
C ASN A 136 16.35 8.30 9.24
N GLY A 137 15.48 9.01 8.53
CA GLY A 137 15.73 9.67 7.26
C GLY A 137 15.63 8.78 6.02
N PHE A 138 16.04 9.35 4.89
CA PHE A 138 15.97 8.73 3.56
C PHE A 138 16.75 7.40 3.45
N THR A 139 17.80 7.21 4.24
CA THR A 139 18.61 5.97 4.24
C THR A 139 17.82 4.79 4.78
N PHE A 140 17.03 4.99 5.83
CA PHE A 140 16.12 3.98 6.36
C PHE A 140 15.06 3.60 5.32
N ILE A 141 14.43 4.61 4.70
CA ILE A 141 13.39 4.40 3.68
C ILE A 141 13.95 3.64 2.48
N LEU A 142 15.16 3.99 2.05
CA LEU A 142 15.84 3.29 0.96
C LEU A 142 16.06 1.82 1.33
N ALA A 143 16.63 1.53 2.50
CA ALA A 143 16.85 0.16 2.96
C ALA A 143 15.54 -0.63 3.09
N ALA A 144 14.49 -0.02 3.66
CA ALA A 144 13.16 -0.63 3.80
C ALA A 144 12.51 -0.89 2.44
N SER A 145 12.69 0.01 1.47
CA SER A 145 12.19 -0.17 0.12
C SER A 145 12.90 -1.31 -0.62
N ILE A 146 14.21 -1.49 -0.40
CA ILE A 146 14.98 -2.61 -0.96
C ILE A 146 14.52 -3.93 -0.33
N CYS A 147 14.35 -3.97 0.99
CA CYS A 147 13.82 -5.16 1.68
C CYS A 147 12.42 -5.50 1.13
N THR A 148 11.55 -4.51 0.99
CA THR A 148 10.19 -4.66 0.44
C THR A 148 10.23 -5.12 -1.02
N ALA A 149 11.16 -4.59 -1.83
CA ALA A 149 11.38 -4.99 -3.22
C ALA A 149 11.75 -6.47 -3.33
N VAL A 150 12.61 -6.98 -2.45
CA VAL A 150 12.95 -8.41 -2.38
C VAL A 150 11.71 -9.23 -1.99
N LEU A 151 10.99 -8.80 -0.95
CA LEU A 151 9.76 -9.48 -0.52
C LEU A 151 8.69 -9.51 -1.60
N LEU A 152 8.56 -8.44 -2.41
CA LEU A 152 7.64 -8.35 -3.53
C LEU A 152 7.92 -9.43 -4.59
N VAL A 153 9.21 -9.62 -4.93
CA VAL A 153 9.65 -10.64 -5.90
C VAL A 153 9.43 -12.05 -5.35
N VAL A 154 9.82 -12.31 -4.09
CA VAL A 154 9.63 -13.62 -3.45
C VAL A 154 8.15 -13.97 -3.30
N SER A 155 7.32 -12.98 -2.97
CA SER A 155 5.88 -13.15 -2.74
C SER A 155 5.07 -13.21 -4.03
N LYS A 156 5.70 -13.25 -5.21
CA LYS A 156 5.04 -13.30 -6.52
C LYS A 156 4.03 -14.46 -6.62
N SER A 157 4.38 -15.66 -6.14
CA SER A 157 3.55 -16.86 -6.23
C SER A 157 2.57 -17.07 -5.07
N LEU A 158 2.91 -16.57 -3.86
CA LEU A 158 2.22 -16.95 -2.61
C LEU A 158 0.88 -16.23 -2.38
N PHE A 159 0.71 -15.03 -2.93
CA PHE A 159 -0.45 -14.17 -2.62
C PHE A 159 -1.22 -13.71 -3.87
N SER A 160 -1.38 -14.58 -4.86
CA SER A 160 -2.18 -14.25 -6.05
C SER A 160 -3.66 -14.06 -5.67
N GLY A 161 -4.26 -12.92 -6.06
CA GLY A 161 -5.69 -12.66 -5.89
C GLY A 161 -6.16 -12.27 -4.48
N ILE A 162 -5.27 -11.95 -3.54
CA ILE A 162 -5.63 -11.49 -2.19
C ILE A 162 -5.40 -9.97 -2.10
N GLY A 163 -6.47 -9.21 -1.84
CA GLY A 163 -6.40 -7.77 -1.57
C GLY A 163 -5.60 -7.49 -0.29
N GLY A 164 -4.82 -6.42 -0.28
CA GLY A 164 -3.96 -6.04 0.86
C GLY A 164 -2.50 -6.51 0.78
N LYS A 165 -2.12 -7.33 -0.21
CA LYS A 165 -0.75 -7.85 -0.40
C LYS A 165 0.34 -6.76 -0.41
N LEU A 166 0.12 -5.66 -1.14
CA LEU A 166 1.16 -4.62 -1.29
C LEU A 166 1.45 -3.93 0.05
N GLY A 167 0.42 -3.68 0.86
CA GLY A 167 0.55 -3.08 2.18
C GLY A 167 1.22 -4.02 3.18
N THR A 168 0.88 -5.31 3.17
CA THR A 168 1.53 -6.28 4.07
C THR A 168 3.02 -6.45 3.76
N LEU A 169 3.40 -6.45 2.48
CA LEU A 169 4.80 -6.51 2.08
C LEU A 169 5.57 -5.25 2.51
N ALA A 170 4.98 -4.07 2.34
CA ALA A 170 5.57 -2.82 2.81
C ALA A 170 5.76 -2.83 4.33
N PHE A 171 4.75 -3.26 5.08
CA PHE A 171 4.82 -3.38 6.54
C PHE A 171 5.90 -4.36 7.00
N LEU A 172 5.99 -5.54 6.36
CA LEU A 172 7.04 -6.52 6.65
C LEU A 172 8.43 -5.97 6.33
N GLY A 173 8.60 -5.33 5.17
CA GLY A 173 9.90 -4.78 4.77
C GLY A 173 10.39 -3.68 5.71
N VAL A 174 9.49 -2.77 6.12
CA VAL A 174 9.80 -1.74 7.13
C VAL A 174 10.13 -2.37 8.48
N SER A 175 9.31 -3.31 8.96
CA SER A 175 9.50 -3.98 10.25
C SER A 175 10.82 -4.75 10.33
N ILE A 176 11.15 -5.51 9.28
CA ILE A 176 12.42 -6.27 9.19
C ILE A 176 13.60 -5.30 9.17
N THR A 177 13.52 -4.24 8.39
CA THR A 177 14.60 -3.25 8.29
C THR A 177 14.81 -2.54 9.62
N TYR A 178 13.73 -2.18 10.30
CA TYR A 178 13.78 -1.63 11.65
C TYR A 178 14.45 -2.60 12.63
N LEU A 179 14.05 -3.88 12.62
CA LEU A 179 14.64 -4.90 13.49
C LEU A 179 16.13 -5.11 13.24
N ILE A 180 16.56 -5.12 11.97
CA ILE A 180 17.98 -5.24 11.61
C ILE A 180 18.78 -4.05 12.15
N ILE A 181 18.29 -2.83 11.93
CA ILE A 181 18.97 -1.61 12.40
C ILE A 181 18.99 -1.56 13.92
N PHE A 182 17.90 -1.98 14.57
CA PHE A 182 17.81 -2.07 16.03
C PHE A 182 18.79 -3.09 16.61
N LEU A 183 19.05 -4.21 15.93
CA LEU A 183 20.00 -5.23 16.41
C LEU A 183 21.47 -4.81 16.25
N ILE A 184 21.75 -3.97 15.24
CA ILE A 184 23.11 -3.49 14.95
C ILE A 184 23.51 -2.33 15.87
N ARG A 185 22.53 -1.59 16.43
CA ARG A 185 22.73 -0.42 17.28
C ARG A 185 22.65 -0.79 18.76
#